data_AF-A0A834CTE3-F1
#
_entry.id   AF-A0A834CTE3-F1
#
_cell.length_a   1.000
_cell.length_b   1.000
_cell.length_c   1.000
_cell.angle_alpha   90.00
_cell.angle_beta   90.00
_cell.angle_gamma   90.00
#
_symmetry.space_group_name_H-M   'P 1'
#
loop_
_entity.id
_entity.type
_entity.pdbx_description
1 polymer ?
#
loop_
_entity_poly.entity_id
_entity_poly.type
_entity_poly.pdbx_seq_one_letter_code
_entity_poly.pdbx_strand_id
1 'polypeptide(L)'
;MQRSLTSLARPLVIARGFCTSPEKIVASVLFERLPVVIPKIDPVVYAFQEFSFRSRQQYRRRYPDELLDKSNSRGKGDYQMEYVPAPRITEADKKNDKKSLQRALDRRLYLLLYGKAYGAPGGEPVWHFPEKVYGSEKTLRNEMLQWVISYSQQIPSQTFHLLSDSSSSPK
;
A
#
# COMPACT_ATOMS: atom_id res chain seq x y z
N MET A 1 23.14 -2.58 -67.64
CA MET A 1 22.02 -3.45 -67.23
C MET A 1 22.45 -4.27 -66.01
N GLN A 2 21.60 -4.29 -64.99
CA GLN A 2 21.52 -5.20 -63.83
C GLN A 2 22.78 -5.38 -62.95
N ARG A 3 22.75 -4.74 -61.77
CA ARG A 3 23.49 -5.19 -60.58
C ARG A 3 22.47 -5.86 -59.66
N SER A 4 22.61 -7.16 -59.45
CA SER A 4 21.82 -7.93 -58.50
C SER A 4 22.33 -7.66 -57.08
N LEU A 5 21.45 -7.21 -56.19
CA LEU A 5 21.65 -7.22 -54.75
C LEU A 5 20.70 -8.28 -54.17
N THR A 6 21.24 -9.45 -53.82
CA THR A 6 20.51 -10.45 -53.05
C THR A 6 20.60 -10.10 -51.57
N SER A 7 19.54 -9.45 -51.06
CA SER A 7 19.33 -9.24 -49.64
C SER A 7 18.94 -10.57 -48.98
N LEU A 8 19.84 -11.15 -48.19
CA LEU A 8 19.51 -12.27 -47.28
C LEU A 8 18.72 -11.73 -46.09
N ALA A 9 17.40 -11.69 -46.21
CA ALA A 9 16.52 -11.52 -45.06
C ALA A 9 16.54 -12.81 -44.22
N ARG A 10 17.32 -12.82 -43.14
CA ARG A 10 17.21 -13.83 -42.08
C ARG A 10 16.01 -13.46 -41.21
N PRO A 11 14.97 -14.31 -41.07
CA PRO A 11 13.99 -14.09 -40.02
C PRO A 11 14.66 -14.39 -38.68
N LEU A 12 14.82 -13.37 -37.84
CA LEU A 12 15.06 -13.55 -36.41
C LEU A 12 13.79 -14.18 -35.82
N VAL A 13 13.73 -15.51 -35.83
CA VAL A 13 12.85 -16.25 -34.94
C VAL A 13 13.38 -16.01 -33.54
N ILE A 14 12.85 -14.97 -32.89
CA ILE A 14 12.98 -14.75 -31.45
C ILE A 14 12.21 -15.91 -30.82
N ALA A 15 12.92 -17.02 -30.59
CA ALA A 15 12.45 -18.06 -29.71
C ALA A 15 12.30 -17.42 -28.32
N ARG A 16 11.06 -17.11 -27.94
CA ARG A 16 10.72 -16.88 -26.53
C ARG A 16 11.16 -18.15 -25.81
N GLY A 17 12.25 -18.06 -25.06
CA GLY A 17 12.74 -19.15 -24.22
C GLY A 17 11.69 -19.46 -23.16
N PHE A 18 10.78 -20.39 -23.46
CA PHE A 18 10.04 -21.08 -22.42
C PHE A 18 11.03 -22.00 -21.71
N CYS A 19 11.14 -21.83 -20.39
CA CYS A 19 11.90 -22.68 -19.49
C CYS A 19 11.54 -24.16 -19.75
N THR A 20 12.52 -25.00 -20.10
CA THR A 20 12.33 -26.41 -20.46
C THR A 20 12.54 -27.36 -19.28
N SER A 21 12.83 -26.87 -18.07
CA SER A 21 12.82 -27.67 -16.84
C SER A 21 11.38 -27.76 -16.31
N PRO A 22 10.96 -28.91 -15.75
CA PRO A 22 9.68 -29.05 -15.05
C PRO A 22 9.75 -28.31 -13.71
N GLU A 23 9.79 -26.99 -13.75
CA GLU A 23 9.79 -26.15 -12.56
C GLU A 23 8.39 -26.06 -11.98
N LYS A 24 8.30 -26.24 -10.66
CA LYS A 24 7.04 -26.09 -9.95
C LYS A 24 6.63 -24.62 -10.01
N ILE A 25 5.42 -24.35 -10.47
CA ILE A 25 4.85 -23.02 -10.47
C ILE A 25 4.60 -22.62 -9.02
N VAL A 26 5.06 -21.44 -8.62
CA VAL A 26 4.81 -20.87 -7.29
C VAL A 26 4.06 -19.56 -7.46
N ALA A 27 2.98 -19.41 -6.69
CA ALA A 27 2.23 -18.18 -6.61
C ALA A 27 2.49 -17.49 -5.28
N SER A 28 2.87 -16.22 -5.31
CA SER A 28 3.02 -15.37 -4.13
C SER A 28 1.88 -14.34 -4.07
N VAL A 29 1.33 -14.08 -2.88
CA VAL A 29 0.31 -13.05 -2.65
C VAL A 29 0.83 -11.95 -1.77
N LEU A 30 0.62 -10.72 -2.21
CA LEU A 30 0.86 -9.51 -1.45
C LEU A 30 -0.45 -9.02 -0.85
N PHE A 31 -0.51 -8.93 0.48
CA PHE A 31 -1.60 -8.26 1.18
C PHE A 31 -1.21 -6.83 1.48
N GLU A 32 -2.07 -5.90 1.11
CA GLU A 32 -1.92 -4.48 1.44
C GLU A 32 -3.06 -3.99 2.32
N ARG A 33 -2.71 -3.17 3.30
CA ARG A 33 -3.67 -2.35 4.05
C ARG A 33 -3.50 -0.90 3.64
N LEU A 34 -4.51 -0.35 2.97
CA LEU A 34 -4.52 1.03 2.47
C LEU A 34 -4.53 2.07 3.61
N PRO A 35 -3.97 3.29 3.38
CA PRO A 35 -4.02 4.38 4.34
C PRO A 35 -5.47 4.73 4.70
N VAL A 36 -5.74 4.80 6.00
CA VAL A 36 -7.04 5.18 6.58
C VAL A 36 -7.10 6.68 6.82
N VAL A 37 -5.95 7.29 7.13
CA VAL A 37 -5.83 8.73 7.36
C VAL A 37 -4.98 9.34 6.24
N ILE A 38 -5.29 10.59 5.88
CA ILE A 38 -4.51 11.33 4.87
C ILE A 38 -3.07 11.53 5.38
N PRO A 39 -2.05 11.21 4.55
CA PRO A 39 -0.65 11.38 4.93
C PRO A 39 -0.29 12.84 5.21
N LYS A 40 0.74 13.03 6.03
CA LYS A 40 1.24 14.36 6.35
C LYS A 40 1.78 15.03 5.09
N ILE A 41 1.32 16.27 4.88
CA ILE A 41 1.78 17.14 3.80
C ILE A 41 3.19 17.62 4.14
N ASP A 42 4.04 17.78 3.12
CA ASP A 42 5.37 18.39 3.25
C ASP A 42 5.24 19.82 3.81
N PRO A 43 6.07 20.24 4.79
CA PRO A 43 6.04 21.60 5.33
C PRO A 43 6.10 22.71 4.27
N VAL A 44 6.79 22.54 3.14
CA VAL A 44 6.85 23.56 2.08
C VAL A 44 5.49 23.72 1.39
N VAL A 45 4.85 22.60 1.07
CA VAL A 45 3.52 22.60 0.45
C VAL A 45 2.50 23.18 1.42
N TYR A 46 2.61 22.81 2.70
CA TYR A 46 1.77 23.37 3.76
C TYR A 46 1.93 24.90 3.87
N ALA A 47 3.17 25.41 3.92
CA ALA A 47 3.44 26.84 4.01
C ALA A 47 2.87 27.61 2.80
N PHE A 48 3.01 27.06 1.60
CA PHE A 48 2.41 27.65 0.40
C PHE A 48 0.88 27.62 0.43
N GLN A 49 0.27 26.54 0.92
CA GLN A 49 -1.17 26.45 1.09
C GLN A 49 -1.68 27.50 2.10
N GLU A 50 -1.01 27.66 3.24
CA GLU A 50 -1.35 28.72 4.20
C GLU A 50 -1.18 30.12 3.61
N PHE A 51 -0.07 30.38 2.93
CA PHE A 51 0.19 31.64 2.25
C PHE A 51 -0.93 31.96 1.24
N SER A 52 -1.20 31.03 0.33
CA SER A 52 -2.22 31.20 -0.71
C SER A 52 -3.63 31.34 -0.12
N PHE A 53 -3.93 30.63 0.97
CA PHE A 53 -5.17 30.80 1.73
C PHE A 53 -5.29 32.23 2.25
N ARG A 54 -4.26 32.76 2.93
CA ARG A 54 -4.25 34.12 3.48
C ARG A 54 -4.37 35.19 2.40
N SER A 55 -3.58 35.07 1.32
CA SER A 55 -3.67 35.98 0.17
C SER A 55 -5.07 35.96 -0.42
N ARG A 56 -5.68 34.78 -0.57
CA ARG A 56 -7.04 34.67 -1.09
C ARG A 56 -8.06 35.33 -0.17
N GLN A 57 -7.94 35.22 1.16
CA GLN A 57 -8.85 35.92 2.08
C GLN A 57 -8.78 37.44 1.95
N GLN A 58 -7.60 38.00 1.65
CA GLN A 58 -7.42 39.45 1.47
C GLN A 58 -8.12 39.98 0.22
N TYR A 59 -8.03 39.27 -0.90
CA TYR A 59 -8.54 39.73 -2.19
C TYR A 59 -9.92 39.17 -2.55
N ARG A 60 -10.45 38.23 -1.76
CA ARG A 60 -11.81 37.74 -1.94
C ARG A 60 -12.82 38.81 -1.57
N ARG A 61 -13.98 38.74 -2.23
CA ARG A 61 -15.18 39.45 -1.80
C ARG A 61 -15.50 39.02 -0.37
N ARG A 62 -15.60 39.99 0.54
CA ARG A 62 -16.11 39.74 1.89
C ARG A 62 -17.60 39.41 1.78
N TYR A 63 -18.01 38.35 2.45
CA TYR A 63 -19.43 38.03 2.58
C TYR A 63 -20.05 39.00 3.60
N PRO A 64 -21.30 39.44 3.39
CA PRO A 64 -21.99 40.30 4.35
C PRO A 64 -22.23 39.54 5.65
N ASP A 65 -21.94 40.19 6.78
CA ASP A 65 -22.02 39.58 8.12
C ASP A 65 -23.45 39.13 8.46
N GLU A 66 -24.46 39.85 7.97
CA GLU A 66 -25.89 39.51 8.11
C GLU A 66 -26.22 38.07 7.68
N LEU A 67 -25.52 37.54 6.66
CA LEU A 67 -25.70 36.17 6.18
C LEU A 67 -25.11 35.15 7.17
N LEU A 68 -23.94 35.45 7.73
CA LEU A 68 -23.21 34.55 8.63
C LEU A 68 -23.84 34.52 10.02
N ASP A 69 -24.23 35.68 10.54
CA ASP A 69 -24.78 35.84 11.89
C ASP A 69 -26.15 35.18 12.09
N LYS A 70 -26.91 35.02 11.01
CA LYS A 70 -28.19 34.30 11.04
C LYS A 70 -28.05 32.84 11.49
N SER A 71 -26.86 32.26 11.38
CA SER A 71 -26.58 30.90 11.87
C SER A 71 -26.28 30.85 13.38
N ASN A 72 -25.75 31.93 13.96
CA ASN A 72 -25.38 32.03 15.38
C ASN A 72 -26.61 32.12 16.30
N SER A 73 -27.77 32.51 15.78
CA SER A 73 -29.04 32.58 16.54
C SER A 73 -29.69 31.21 16.77
N ARG A 74 -29.26 30.18 16.04
CA ARG A 74 -29.63 28.78 16.32
C ARG A 74 -28.75 28.33 17.49
N GLY A 75 -29.35 28.15 18.67
CA GLY A 75 -28.64 27.68 19.86
C GLY A 75 -27.73 26.49 19.56
N LYS A 76 -26.54 26.45 20.19
CA LYS A 76 -25.66 25.28 20.11
C LYS A 76 -26.50 24.06 20.51
N GLY A 77 -26.58 23.05 19.64
CA GLY A 77 -27.39 21.87 19.87
C GLY A 77 -27.04 21.17 21.19
N ASP A 78 -27.91 20.27 21.65
CA ASP A 78 -27.85 19.64 22.99
C ASP A 78 -26.51 18.93 23.29
N TYR A 79 -25.71 18.65 22.27
CA TYR A 79 -24.34 18.17 22.39
C TYR A 79 -23.37 19.32 22.70
N GLN A 80 -23.01 19.46 23.98
CA GLN A 80 -22.05 20.44 24.50
C GLN A 80 -20.60 19.93 24.48
N MET A 81 -20.24 19.04 23.57
CA MET A 81 -18.86 18.55 23.43
C MET A 81 -18.20 19.25 22.26
N GLU A 82 -17.11 19.97 22.52
CA GLU A 82 -16.25 20.50 21.47
C GLU A 82 -15.63 19.34 20.69
N TYR A 83 -15.73 19.39 19.36
CA TYR A 83 -15.15 18.34 18.52
C TYR A 83 -13.63 18.39 18.61
N VAL A 84 -13.05 17.38 19.27
CA VAL A 84 -11.61 17.15 19.31
C VAL A 84 -11.32 15.90 18.47
N PRO A 85 -10.58 16.03 17.35
CA PRO A 85 -10.26 14.87 16.53
C PRO A 85 -9.37 13.90 17.31
N ALA A 86 -9.57 12.60 17.08
CA ALA A 86 -8.73 11.57 17.65
C ALA A 86 -7.26 11.74 17.22
N PRO A 87 -6.28 11.41 18.09
CA PRO A 87 -4.88 11.53 17.75
C PRO A 87 -4.51 10.59 16.59
N ARG A 88 -3.66 11.07 15.68
CA ARG A 88 -3.16 10.26 14.56
C ARG A 88 -2.20 9.15 14.99
N ILE A 89 -1.60 9.27 16.17
CA ILE A 89 -0.64 8.31 16.73
C ILE A 89 -1.41 7.39 17.65
N THR A 90 -1.46 6.10 17.30
CA THR A 90 -2.16 5.08 18.10
C THR A 90 -1.25 4.48 19.17
N GLU A 91 -1.80 3.66 20.06
CA GLU A 91 -0.99 2.90 21.03
C GLU A 91 -0.06 1.89 20.34
N ALA A 92 -0.48 1.33 19.21
CA ALA A 92 0.32 0.41 18.39
C ALA A 92 1.52 1.12 17.75
N ASP A 93 1.38 2.41 17.40
CA ASP A 93 2.52 3.24 16.94
C ASP A 93 3.55 3.43 18.03
N LYS A 94 3.10 3.77 19.25
CA LYS A 94 3.99 3.99 20.40
C LYS A 94 4.76 2.72 20.78
N LYS A 95 4.10 1.55 20.70
CA LYS A 95 4.70 0.25 20.99
C LYS A 95 5.47 -0.35 19.80
N ASN A 96 5.42 0.31 18.63
CA ASN A 96 5.92 -0.21 17.36
C ASN A 96 5.44 -1.66 17.06
N ASP A 97 4.16 -1.92 17.30
CA ASP A 97 3.59 -3.24 17.14
C ASP A 97 3.41 -3.58 15.65
N LYS A 98 4.32 -4.39 15.12
CA LYS A 98 4.30 -4.86 13.73
C LYS A 98 3.24 -5.92 13.46
N LYS A 99 2.53 -6.44 14.47
CA LYS A 99 1.45 -7.43 14.29
C LYS A 99 0.10 -6.76 14.08
N SER A 100 -0.10 -5.58 14.67
CA SER A 100 -1.35 -4.84 14.59
C SER A 100 -1.52 -4.08 13.27
N LEU A 101 -2.75 -4.06 12.76
CA LEU A 101 -3.15 -3.24 11.61
C LEU A 101 -3.48 -1.78 11.98
N GLN A 102 -3.54 -1.46 13.28
CA GLN A 102 -3.84 -0.12 13.78
C GLN A 102 -2.60 0.77 13.90
N ARG A 103 -1.44 0.29 13.42
CA ARG A 103 -0.19 1.04 13.31
C ARG A 103 -0.13 1.81 11.99
N ALA A 104 0.48 2.99 11.98
CA ALA A 104 0.77 3.82 10.81
C ALA A 104 -0.46 4.02 9.91
N LEU A 105 -1.53 4.58 10.49
CA LEU A 105 -2.81 4.75 9.80
C LEU A 105 -2.70 5.56 8.50
N ASP A 106 -1.68 6.40 8.37
CA ASP A 106 -1.37 7.23 7.22
C ASP A 106 -0.52 6.54 6.13
N ARG A 107 -0.07 5.29 6.35
CA ARG A 107 0.80 4.55 5.42
C ARG A 107 0.16 3.25 4.93
N ARG A 108 0.68 2.74 3.81
CA ARG A 108 0.39 1.38 3.36
C ARG A 108 1.19 0.38 4.19
N LEU A 109 0.55 -0.71 4.61
CA LEU A 109 1.22 -1.82 5.27
C LEU A 109 1.17 -3.06 4.38
N TYR A 110 2.25 -3.84 4.42
CA TYR A 110 2.37 -5.10 3.68
C TYR A 110 2.53 -6.27 4.64
N LEU A 111 1.88 -7.40 4.33
CA LEU A 111 2.07 -8.64 5.09
C LEU A 111 3.33 -9.37 4.61
N LEU A 112 4.27 -9.57 5.55
CA LEU A 112 5.41 -10.44 5.35
C LEU A 112 5.40 -11.59 6.37
N LEU A 113 5.84 -12.75 5.91
CA LEU A 113 6.03 -13.94 6.70
C LEU A 113 7.53 -14.23 6.81
N TYR A 114 7.94 -14.75 7.97
CA TYR A 114 9.30 -15.24 8.17
C TYR A 114 9.29 -16.76 8.07
N GLY A 115 10.03 -17.31 7.12
CA GLY A 115 10.00 -18.74 6.90
C GLY A 115 10.87 -19.20 5.74
N LYS A 116 10.70 -20.47 5.41
CA LYS A 116 11.39 -21.08 4.29
C LYS A 116 10.67 -20.71 3.00
N ALA A 117 11.26 -19.77 2.26
CA ALA A 117 10.79 -19.40 0.94
C ALA A 117 11.25 -20.42 -0.12
N TYR A 118 10.44 -20.59 -1.17
CA TYR A 118 10.78 -21.42 -2.31
C TYR A 118 11.97 -20.80 -3.05
N GLY A 119 13.05 -21.58 -3.21
CA GLY A 119 14.28 -21.12 -3.86
C GLY A 119 15.24 -20.32 -2.97
N ALA A 120 15.01 -20.26 -1.64
CA ALA A 120 15.97 -19.65 -0.72
C ALA A 120 17.33 -20.42 -0.74
N PRO A 121 18.46 -19.76 -1.07
CA PRO A 121 19.76 -20.40 -1.09
C PRO A 121 20.14 -20.81 0.34
N GLY A 122 20.43 -22.10 0.55
CA GLY A 122 20.87 -22.62 1.85
C GLY A 122 19.76 -22.98 2.85
N GLY A 123 18.48 -22.78 2.51
CA GLY A 123 17.36 -23.17 3.39
C GLY A 123 17.21 -22.33 4.65
N GLU A 124 17.92 -21.19 4.74
CA GLU A 124 17.78 -20.23 5.84
C GLU A 124 16.42 -19.52 5.78
N PRO A 125 15.83 -19.17 6.93
CA PRO A 125 14.57 -18.44 6.98
C PRO A 125 14.75 -16.99 6.54
N VAL A 126 13.96 -16.57 5.56
CA VAL A 126 13.99 -15.23 4.96
C VAL A 126 12.59 -14.61 5.09
N TRP A 127 12.52 -13.27 5.09
CA TRP A 127 11.23 -12.58 4.96
C TRP A 127 10.72 -12.69 3.54
N HIS A 128 9.53 -13.26 3.36
CA HIS A 128 8.91 -13.45 2.05
C HIS A 128 7.41 -13.17 2.10
N PHE A 129 6.82 -13.04 0.92
CA PHE A 129 5.36 -12.96 0.79
C PHE A 129 4.75 -14.35 0.98
N PRO A 130 3.52 -14.44 1.51
CA PRO A 130 2.75 -15.68 1.51
C PRO A 130 2.79 -16.35 0.14
N GLU A 131 3.31 -17.56 0.08
CA GLU A 131 3.53 -18.31 -1.15
C GLU A 131 2.92 -19.69 -1.08
N LYS A 132 2.50 -20.19 -2.24
CA LYS A 132 1.99 -21.54 -2.41
C LYS A 132 2.52 -22.15 -3.70
N VAL A 133 3.00 -23.37 -3.61
CA VAL A 133 3.32 -24.19 -4.78
C VAL A 133 2.01 -24.64 -5.42
N TYR A 134 1.85 -24.34 -6.70
CA TYR A 134 0.67 -24.67 -7.49
C TYR A 134 0.53 -26.18 -7.65
N GLY A 135 -0.67 -26.70 -7.38
CA GLY A 135 -1.01 -28.10 -7.55
C GLY A 135 -1.53 -28.39 -8.96
N SER A 136 -2.86 -28.46 -9.08
CA SER A 136 -3.53 -28.89 -10.31
C SER A 136 -4.92 -28.25 -10.51
N GLU A 137 -5.22 -27.13 -9.84
CA GLU A 137 -6.53 -26.48 -9.96
C GLU A 137 -6.74 -25.76 -11.30
N LYS A 138 -7.98 -25.35 -11.60
CA LYS A 138 -8.32 -24.70 -12.89
C LYS A 138 -7.61 -23.35 -13.13
N THR A 139 -7.41 -22.52 -12.10
CA THR A 139 -6.71 -21.22 -12.24
C THR A 139 -5.89 -20.87 -11.01
N LEU A 140 -4.73 -20.22 -11.21
CA LEU A 140 -3.86 -19.74 -10.12
C LEU A 140 -4.61 -18.83 -9.14
N ARG A 141 -5.50 -17.98 -9.66
CA ARG A 141 -6.27 -17.04 -8.84
C ARG A 141 -7.18 -17.78 -7.87
N ASN A 142 -7.96 -18.76 -8.33
CA ASN A 142 -8.92 -19.45 -7.48
C ASN A 142 -8.22 -20.30 -6.43
N GLU A 143 -7.17 -21.03 -6.80
CA GLU A 143 -6.40 -21.84 -5.86
C GLU A 143 -5.80 -20.99 -4.76
N MET A 144 -5.26 -19.82 -5.14
CA MET A 144 -4.67 -18.91 -4.19
C MET A 144 -5.71 -18.25 -3.30
N LEU A 145 -6.87 -17.85 -3.84
CA LEU A 145 -7.96 -17.30 -3.05
C LEU A 145 -8.50 -18.34 -2.05
N GLN A 146 -8.72 -19.58 -2.48
CA GLN A 146 -9.19 -20.64 -1.60
C GLN A 146 -8.16 -20.96 -0.51
N TRP A 147 -6.88 -20.98 -0.87
CA TRP A 147 -5.81 -21.13 0.11
C TRP A 147 -5.78 -19.98 1.13
N VAL A 148 -5.85 -18.73 0.69
CA VAL A 148 -5.88 -17.56 1.58
C VAL A 148 -7.06 -17.64 2.55
N ILE A 149 -8.25 -18.01 2.05
CA ILE A 149 -9.44 -18.18 2.90
C ILE A 149 -9.18 -19.27 3.94
N SER A 150 -8.66 -20.43 3.53
CA SER A 150 -8.33 -21.52 4.47
C SER A 150 -7.27 -21.11 5.50
N TYR A 151 -6.24 -20.39 5.06
CA TYR A 151 -5.14 -19.93 5.90
C TYR A 151 -5.63 -18.94 6.96
N SER A 152 -6.54 -18.04 6.58
CA SER A 152 -7.15 -17.07 7.52
C SER A 152 -7.99 -17.73 8.61
N GLN A 153 -8.63 -18.86 8.31
CA GLN A 153 -9.42 -19.62 9.29
C GLN A 153 -8.55 -20.44 10.23
N GLN A 154 -7.34 -20.80 9.82
CA GLN A 154 -6.41 -21.61 10.60
C GLN A 154 -5.58 -20.82 11.62
N ILE A 155 -5.57 -19.48 11.60
CA ILE A 155 -4.62 -18.65 12.36
C ILE A 155 -4.69 -18.94 13.88
N PRO A 156 -3.67 -19.61 14.47
CA PRO A 156 -3.46 -19.65 15.90
C PRO A 156 -2.30 -18.69 16.21
N SER A 157 -2.59 -17.41 16.47
CA SER A 157 -1.64 -16.43 17.06
C SER A 157 -0.15 -16.54 16.65
N GLN A 158 0.17 -16.88 15.40
CA GLN A 158 1.55 -16.99 14.92
C GLN A 158 2.11 -15.60 14.57
N THR A 159 3.42 -15.47 14.71
CA THR A 159 4.22 -14.24 14.63
C THR A 159 4.22 -13.61 13.23
N PHE A 160 3.29 -12.69 12.97
CA PHE A 160 3.29 -11.84 11.77
C PHE A 160 4.14 -10.57 12.00
N HIS A 161 4.83 -10.08 10.97
CA HIS A 161 5.50 -8.79 11.04
C HIS A 161 5.20 -7.96 9.79
N LEU A 162 4.54 -6.82 10.00
CA LEU A 162 4.23 -5.83 9.00
C LEU A 162 5.38 -4.82 8.94
N LEU A 163 6.12 -4.82 7.84
CA LEU A 163 7.10 -3.78 7.55
C LEU A 163 6.41 -2.60 6.87
N SER A 164 6.86 -1.40 7.21
CA SER A 164 6.46 -0.15 6.55
C SER A 164 7.68 0.39 5.81
N ASP A 165 7.55 0.72 4.53
CA ASP A 165 8.63 1.39 3.80
C ASP A 165 8.94 2.74 4.45
N SER A 166 10.14 2.83 5.02
CA SER A 166 10.77 4.09 5.39
C SER A 166 11.91 4.34 4.42
N SER A 167 11.65 5.14 3.38
CA SER A 167 12.68 5.78 2.58
C SER A 167 13.42 6.81 3.44
N SER A 168 14.40 6.34 4.20
CA SER A 168 15.39 7.16 4.91
C SER A 168 16.69 7.05 4.12
N SER A 169 16.97 8.03 3.26
CA SER A 169 18.27 8.15 2.59
C SER A 169 19.37 8.43 3.63
N PRO A 170 20.53 7.75 3.57
CA PRO A 170 21.65 8.08 4.45
C PRO A 170 22.30 9.38 3.96
N LYS A 171 22.58 10.29 4.91
CA LYS A 171 23.56 11.36 4.77
C LYS A 171 24.79 10.97 5.59
#